data_AF-V5GNF4-F1
#
_entry.id   AF-V5GNF4-F1
#
_cell.length_a   1.000
_cell.length_b   1.000
_cell.length_c   1.000
_cell.angle_alpha   90.00
_cell.angle_beta   90.00
_cell.angle_gamma   90.00
#
_symmetry.space_group_name_H-M   'P 1'
#
loop_
_entity.id
_entity.type
_entity.pdbx_description
1 polymer ?
#
loop_
_entity_poly.entity_id
_entity_poly.type
_entity_poly.pdbx_seq_one_letter_code
_entity_poly.pdbx_strand_id
1 'polypeptide(L)'
;MLTTLCAAVACQLRDSDQYVVCVCNVGDSLAYVYNQQHGVREITLGSHDIHSMRDMRDALGALGPVDGQNPELNNLTVSMTVAQPGDILFLTSDGISDNFDPVVGKFAVARRGRKEGTAPQPALPEVEAHQRHALTLLRMQDLLQQGLYQGDGPVRSAEELCDRMVDFATKLTAAKRRILEDPDLYSDGSQGEEARKRRHRAGPRLAMVPGKLDHASLVAYQIGGSSKGHDSYDGHDRTNRNVPAEEPSCPDNYPFETTI
;
A
#
# COMPACT_ATOMS: atom_id res chain seq x y z
N MET A 1 7.90 -19.65 -8.80
CA MET A 1 6.97 -18.51 -8.69
C MET A 1 7.55 -17.58 -7.65
N LEU A 2 7.67 -16.29 -7.96
CA LEU A 2 8.13 -15.26 -7.03
C LEU A 2 6.89 -14.59 -6.43
N THR A 3 6.90 -14.34 -5.13
CA THR A 3 5.72 -13.84 -4.40
C THR A 3 6.14 -12.84 -3.33
N THR A 4 5.44 -11.71 -3.25
CA THR A 4 5.56 -10.77 -2.12
C THR A 4 4.57 -11.16 -1.02
N LEU A 5 4.85 -10.76 0.22
CA LEU A 5 3.99 -11.05 1.37
C LEU A 5 3.87 -9.78 2.21
N CYS A 6 2.65 -9.33 2.44
CA CYS A 6 2.34 -8.30 3.43
C CYS A 6 1.19 -8.84 4.29
N ALA A 7 1.47 -9.10 5.57
CA ALA A 7 0.52 -9.69 6.50
C ALA A 7 0.42 -8.80 7.73
N ALA A 8 -0.81 -8.51 8.17
CA ALA A 8 -1.07 -7.70 9.35
C ALA A 8 -1.91 -8.47 10.37
N VAL A 9 -1.58 -8.33 11.64
CA VAL A 9 -2.34 -8.85 12.77
C VAL A 9 -2.67 -7.70 13.70
N ALA A 10 -3.96 -7.48 13.94
CA ALA A 10 -4.45 -6.51 14.92
C ALA A 10 -4.88 -7.25 16.20
N CYS A 11 -4.31 -6.86 17.35
CA CYS A 11 -4.64 -7.44 18.64
C CYS A 11 -4.97 -6.33 19.65
N GLN A 12 -6.01 -6.55 20.45
CA GLN A 12 -6.30 -5.65 21.57
C GLN A 12 -5.21 -5.80 22.64
N LEU A 13 -4.74 -4.67 23.17
CA LEU A 13 -3.80 -4.65 24.29
C LEU A 13 -4.53 -5.08 25.58
N ARG A 14 -3.81 -5.80 26.44
CA ARG A 14 -4.38 -6.27 27.71
C ARG A 14 -4.84 -5.08 28.54
N ASP A 15 -6.06 -5.18 29.10
CA ASP A 15 -6.66 -4.16 29.98
C ASP A 15 -6.72 -2.76 29.35
N SER A 16 -6.84 -2.68 28.02
CA SER A 16 -6.90 -1.41 27.27
C SER A 16 -7.87 -1.50 26.09
N ASP A 17 -8.47 -0.37 25.73
CA ASP A 17 -9.27 -0.24 24.50
C ASP A 17 -8.38 -0.05 23.25
N GLN A 18 -7.08 0.14 23.44
CA GLN A 18 -6.12 0.28 22.35
C GLN A 18 -5.77 -1.06 21.72
N TYR A 19 -5.38 -1.00 20.46
CA TYR A 19 -4.92 -2.14 19.68
C TYR A 19 -3.47 -1.93 19.27
N VAL A 20 -2.75 -3.03 19.11
CA VAL A 20 -1.48 -3.06 18.39
C VAL A 20 -1.69 -3.74 17.05
N VAL A 21 -1.18 -3.13 15.99
CA VAL A 21 -1.13 -3.73 14.66
C VAL A 21 0.32 -4.10 14.38
N CYS A 22 0.58 -5.40 14.20
CA CYS A 22 1.88 -5.94 13.83
C CYS A 22 1.85 -6.33 12.35
N VAL A 23 2.82 -5.88 11.56
CA VAL A 23 2.92 -6.15 10.14
C VAL A 23 4.22 -6.89 9.84
N CYS A 24 4.14 -7.99 9.11
CA CYS A 24 5.29 -8.67 8.51
C CYS A 24 5.24 -8.45 6.99
N ASN A 25 6.29 -7.86 6.43
CA ASN A 25 6.34 -7.52 5.01
C ASN A 25 7.64 -7.97 4.34
N VAL A 26 7.54 -8.53 3.14
CA VAL A 26 8.62 -8.72 2.17
C VAL A 26 8.09 -8.38 0.78
N GLY A 27 8.76 -7.47 0.09
CA GLY A 27 8.32 -6.95 -1.19
C GLY A 27 7.69 -5.55 -1.11
N ASP A 28 6.84 -5.24 -2.09
CA ASP A 28 6.30 -3.91 -2.40
C ASP A 28 4.81 -3.72 -2.10
N SER A 29 4.16 -4.70 -1.48
CA SER A 29 2.80 -4.56 -0.97
C SER A 29 2.82 -3.86 0.38
N LEU A 30 2.01 -2.82 0.54
CA LEU A 30 2.15 -1.87 1.65
C LEU A 30 0.93 -1.91 2.57
N ALA A 31 1.17 -1.70 3.86
CA ALA A 31 0.14 -1.66 4.89
C ALA A 31 0.04 -0.28 5.52
N TYR A 32 -1.19 0.14 5.79
CA TYR A 32 -1.53 1.48 6.26
C TYR A 32 -2.57 1.42 7.37
N VAL A 33 -2.60 2.48 8.18
CA VAL A 33 -3.70 2.77 9.08
C VAL A 33 -4.28 4.15 8.75
N TYR A 34 -5.60 4.23 8.70
CA TYR A 34 -6.33 5.47 8.46
C TYR A 34 -7.25 5.79 9.63
N ASN A 35 -7.26 7.07 10.01
CA ASN A 35 -8.35 7.66 10.77
C ASN A 35 -8.56 9.14 10.40
N GLN A 36 -9.71 9.68 10.80
CA GLN A 36 -10.10 11.04 10.42
C GLN A 36 -9.21 12.12 11.03
N GLN A 37 -8.60 11.87 12.19
CA GLN A 37 -7.80 12.86 12.92
C GLN A 37 -6.35 12.94 12.42
N HIS A 38 -5.73 11.80 12.14
CA HIS A 38 -4.32 11.66 11.80
C HIS A 38 -4.07 11.32 10.33
N GLY A 39 -5.14 11.09 9.55
CA GLY A 39 -5.03 10.76 8.14
C GLY A 39 -4.48 9.35 7.92
N VAL A 40 -3.71 9.19 6.83
CA VAL A 40 -3.11 7.91 6.43
C VAL A 40 -1.67 7.84 6.92
N ARG A 41 -1.32 6.77 7.61
CA ARG A 41 0.04 6.47 8.05
C ARG A 41 0.47 5.11 7.54
N GLU A 42 1.66 5.03 6.98
CA GLU A 42 2.23 3.77 6.52
C GLU A 42 2.89 3.00 7.68
N ILE A 43 2.58 1.71 7.78
CA ILE A 43 3.16 0.79 8.78
C ILE A 43 4.41 0.12 8.21
N THR A 44 4.48 -0.08 6.90
CA THR A 44 5.59 -0.73 6.16
C THR A 44 6.76 0.19 5.81
N LEU A 45 6.88 1.37 6.42
CA LEU A 45 7.90 2.38 6.09
C LEU A 45 9.33 1.82 6.11
N GLY A 46 9.65 0.94 7.06
CA GLY A 46 10.97 0.33 7.20
C GLY A 46 11.34 -0.67 6.09
N SER A 47 10.39 -1.10 5.26
CA SER A 47 10.62 -2.08 4.19
C SER A 47 11.25 -1.48 2.92
N HIS A 48 11.49 -0.17 2.90
CA HIS A 48 12.13 0.49 1.79
C HIS A 48 12.78 1.80 2.24
N ASP A 49 13.82 2.23 1.53
CA ASP A 49 14.47 3.51 1.80
C ASP A 49 13.67 4.65 1.17
N ILE A 50 12.97 5.44 2.00
CA ILE A 50 12.20 6.61 1.57
C ILE A 50 13.05 7.76 1.04
N HIS A 51 14.36 7.77 1.28
CA HIS A 51 15.28 8.75 0.72
C HIS A 51 15.86 8.30 -0.62
N SER A 52 15.76 7.01 -0.94
CA SER A 52 16.15 6.46 -2.23
C SER A 52 15.02 6.51 -3.24
N MET A 53 15.35 6.82 -4.50
CA MET A 53 14.37 6.86 -5.57
C MET A 53 13.90 5.44 -5.91
N ARG A 54 12.74 5.07 -5.38
CA ARG A 54 12.09 3.78 -5.62
C ARG A 54 11.82 3.56 -7.12
N ASP A 55 12.30 2.43 -7.64
CA ASP A 55 11.88 1.87 -8.93
C ASP A 55 10.65 1.00 -8.70
N MET A 56 9.51 1.40 -9.24
CA MET A 56 8.21 0.69 -9.08
C MET A 56 8.14 -0.66 -9.80
N ARG A 57 9.23 -1.07 -10.45
CA ARG A 57 9.37 -2.39 -11.09
C ARG A 57 10.15 -3.37 -10.21
N ASP A 58 10.73 -2.87 -9.12
CA ASP A 58 11.56 -3.63 -8.21
C ASP A 58 10.85 -3.75 -6.86
N ALA A 59 10.54 -4.98 -6.50
CA ALA A 59 9.90 -5.28 -5.22
C ALA A 59 10.89 -5.24 -4.04
N LEU A 60 12.21 -5.17 -4.30
CA LEU A 60 13.32 -5.25 -3.33
C LEU A 60 13.46 -6.58 -2.57
N GLY A 61 12.41 -7.41 -2.54
CA GLY A 61 12.44 -8.74 -1.99
C GLY A 61 11.25 -9.57 -2.44
N ALA A 62 11.44 -10.89 -2.43
CA ALA A 62 10.42 -11.85 -2.83
C ALA A 62 10.68 -13.22 -2.19
N LEU A 63 9.58 -13.88 -1.84
CA LEU A 63 9.53 -15.29 -1.49
C LEU A 63 9.67 -16.15 -2.76
N GLY A 64 10.21 -17.35 -2.58
CA GLY A 64 10.47 -18.29 -3.67
C GLY A 64 11.95 -18.29 -4.12
N PRO A 65 12.30 -19.06 -5.15
CA PRO A 65 13.69 -19.23 -5.58
C PRO A 65 14.17 -18.03 -6.41
N VAL A 66 14.54 -16.93 -5.75
CA VAL A 66 15.10 -15.72 -6.39
C VAL A 66 16.57 -15.96 -6.76
N ASP A 67 17.36 -16.43 -5.80
CA ASP A 67 18.74 -16.84 -6.00
C ASP A 67 18.87 -18.37 -5.81
N GLY A 68 18.79 -19.09 -6.93
CA GLY A 68 18.85 -20.55 -6.94
C GLY A 68 17.61 -21.19 -6.31
N GLN A 69 17.64 -21.46 -5.00
CA GLN A 69 16.50 -21.95 -4.21
C GLN A 69 16.14 -21.01 -3.06
N ASN A 70 16.91 -19.94 -2.86
CA ASN A 70 16.76 -19.04 -1.73
C ASN A 70 15.82 -17.87 -2.05
N PRO A 71 15.03 -17.41 -1.07
CA PRO A 71 14.29 -16.16 -1.17
C PRO A 71 15.22 -14.95 -1.10
N GLU A 72 14.75 -13.82 -1.62
CA GLU A 72 15.37 -12.52 -1.41
C GLU A 72 14.65 -11.81 -0.27
N LEU A 73 15.32 -11.69 0.88
CA LEU A 73 14.74 -11.17 2.12
C LEU A 73 15.36 -9.84 2.56
N ASN A 74 16.03 -9.13 1.63
CA ASN A 74 16.76 -7.89 1.93
C ASN A 74 15.87 -6.82 2.57
N ASN A 75 14.58 -6.81 2.24
CA ASN A 75 13.59 -5.90 2.78
C ASN A 75 12.52 -6.58 3.65
N LEU A 76 12.81 -7.78 4.17
CA LEU A 76 11.94 -8.43 5.15
C LEU A 76 11.91 -7.58 6.42
N THR A 77 10.73 -7.13 6.82
CA THR A 77 10.54 -6.30 8.00
C THR A 77 9.39 -6.80 8.86
N VAL A 78 9.51 -6.58 10.16
CA VAL A 78 8.41 -6.67 11.10
C VAL A 78 8.27 -5.33 11.78
N SER A 79 7.12 -4.67 11.59
CA SER A 79 6.84 -3.36 12.15
C SER A 79 5.56 -3.38 12.98
N MET A 80 5.39 -2.40 13.86
CA MET A 80 4.18 -2.27 14.67
C MET A 80 3.74 -0.81 14.82
N THR A 81 2.44 -0.60 14.95
CA THR A 81 1.85 0.69 15.35
C THR A 81 0.73 0.45 16.34
N VAL A 82 0.51 1.42 17.24
CA VAL A 82 -0.71 1.49 18.04
C VAL A 82 -1.85 2.01 17.16
N ALA A 83 -3.05 1.49 17.39
CA ALA A 83 -4.29 1.88 16.74
C ALA A 83 -5.43 1.98 17.76
N GLN A 84 -6.46 2.74 17.40
CA GLN A 84 -7.64 2.97 18.22
C GLN A 84 -8.87 2.25 17.64
N PRO A 85 -9.90 1.97 18.47
CA PRO A 85 -11.19 1.53 17.97
C PRO A 85 -11.74 2.52 16.93
N GLY A 86 -12.19 2.00 15.80
CA GLY A 86 -12.68 2.78 14.66
C GLY A 86 -11.62 3.12 13.61
N ASP A 87 -10.32 2.98 13.91
CA ASP A 87 -9.26 3.08 12.89
C ASP A 87 -9.46 2.00 11.82
N ILE A 88 -9.08 2.31 10.58
CA ILE A 88 -9.14 1.35 9.47
C ILE A 88 -7.72 0.93 9.09
N LEU A 89 -7.40 -0.33 9.34
CA LEU A 89 -6.20 -0.99 8.81
C LEU A 89 -6.50 -1.42 7.38
N PHE A 90 -5.60 -1.15 6.45
CA PHE A 90 -5.74 -1.65 5.08
C PHE A 90 -4.38 -2.03 4.47
N LEU A 91 -4.42 -3.05 3.62
CA LEU A 91 -3.27 -3.52 2.86
C LEU A 91 -3.56 -3.38 1.38
N THR A 92 -2.53 -3.06 0.62
CA THR A 92 -2.63 -2.80 -0.82
C THR A 92 -1.54 -3.50 -1.58
N SER A 93 -1.87 -4.01 -2.77
CA SER A 93 -0.85 -4.30 -3.77
C SER A 93 -0.33 -3.00 -4.41
N ASP A 94 0.82 -3.10 -5.07
CA ASP A 94 1.42 -2.04 -5.88
C ASP A 94 0.48 -1.53 -7.00
N GLY A 95 -0.38 -2.39 -7.54
CA GLY A 95 -1.45 -2.02 -8.48
C GLY A 95 -2.44 -0.99 -7.93
N ILE A 96 -2.54 -0.84 -6.60
CA ILE A 96 -3.29 0.24 -5.96
C ILE A 96 -2.34 1.35 -5.50
N SER A 97 -1.35 1.04 -4.66
CA SER A 97 -0.54 2.07 -3.97
C SER A 97 0.27 2.95 -4.94
N ASP A 98 0.84 2.39 -6.01
CA ASP A 98 1.63 3.17 -6.97
C ASP A 98 0.78 4.21 -7.71
N ASN A 99 -0.52 3.99 -7.87
CA ASN A 99 -1.42 4.97 -8.52
C ASN A 99 -1.57 6.27 -7.73
N PHE A 100 -1.23 6.27 -6.44
CA PHE A 100 -1.21 7.46 -5.60
C PHE A 100 0.10 8.26 -5.73
N ASP A 101 1.18 7.67 -6.22
CA ASP A 101 2.46 8.36 -6.40
C ASP A 101 2.34 9.52 -7.42
N PRO A 102 2.95 10.69 -7.13
CA PRO A 102 2.79 11.88 -7.97
C PRO A 102 3.45 11.80 -9.35
N VAL A 103 4.49 10.97 -9.49
CA VAL A 103 5.16 10.69 -10.76
C VAL A 103 4.33 9.73 -11.61
N VAL A 104 3.70 8.73 -10.99
CA VAL A 104 2.75 7.82 -11.67
C VAL A 104 1.50 8.58 -12.10
N GLY A 105 1.01 9.48 -11.26
CA GLY A 105 -0.10 10.39 -11.56
C GLY A 105 0.22 11.48 -12.59
N LYS A 106 1.49 11.61 -13.03
CA LYS A 106 1.97 12.59 -14.03
C LYS A 106 1.72 14.06 -13.66
N PHE A 107 1.73 14.40 -12.37
CA PHE A 107 1.66 15.79 -11.90
C PHE A 107 2.92 16.26 -11.18
N ALA A 108 3.91 15.37 -11.00
CA ALA A 108 5.27 15.72 -10.61
C ALA A 108 6.29 14.88 -11.42
N VAL A 109 7.55 15.30 -11.39
CA VAL A 109 8.67 14.56 -11.96
C VAL A 109 9.67 14.18 -10.89
N ALA A 110 10.17 12.95 -10.97
CA ALA A 110 11.22 12.43 -10.12
C ALA A 110 12.51 13.27 -10.26
N ARG A 111 13.04 13.82 -9.15
CA ARG A 111 14.35 14.49 -9.17
C ARG A 111 15.45 13.44 -9.37
N ARG A 112 15.86 13.26 -10.62
CA ARG A 112 17.07 12.49 -10.96
C ARG A 112 18.26 13.43 -10.84
N GLY A 113 19.42 12.93 -10.39
CA GLY A 113 20.65 13.69 -10.11
C GLY A 113 21.20 14.50 -11.29
N ARG A 114 20.44 15.52 -11.72
CA ARG A 114 20.75 16.43 -12.79
C ARG A 114 21.84 17.35 -12.26
N LYS A 115 22.95 17.45 -13.01
CA LYS A 115 23.92 18.51 -12.76
C LYS A 115 23.23 19.84 -13.02
N GLU A 116 23.25 20.75 -12.05
CA GLU A 116 22.70 22.09 -12.19
C GLU A 116 23.32 22.78 -13.43
N GLY A 117 22.47 23.34 -14.30
CA GLY A 117 22.89 24.31 -15.31
C GLY A 117 22.83 23.93 -16.80
N THR A 118 22.45 22.72 -17.21
CA THR A 118 22.54 22.34 -18.64
C THR A 118 21.23 22.08 -19.38
N ALA A 119 20.06 22.11 -18.72
CA ALA A 119 18.82 21.82 -19.43
C ALA A 119 17.59 22.54 -18.82
N PRO A 120 16.54 22.80 -19.60
CA PRO A 120 15.39 23.62 -19.21
C PRO A 120 14.68 23.09 -17.97
N GLN A 121 14.11 24.01 -17.17
CA GLN A 121 13.26 23.66 -16.04
C GLN A 121 12.07 22.81 -16.54
N PRO A 122 11.74 21.71 -15.85
CA PRO A 122 10.60 20.89 -16.25
C PRO A 122 9.29 21.66 -16.07
N ALA A 123 8.29 21.34 -16.89
CA ALA A 123 6.95 21.93 -16.81
C ALA A 123 6.16 21.49 -15.55
N LEU A 124 6.63 20.43 -14.88
CA LEU A 124 6.03 19.88 -13.67
C LEU A 124 7.02 20.02 -12.49
N PRO A 125 6.53 20.14 -11.25
CA PRO A 125 7.39 20.23 -10.07
C PRO A 125 8.30 18.99 -9.95
N GLU A 126 9.57 19.22 -9.64
CA GLU A 126 10.50 18.15 -9.27
C GLU A 126 10.31 17.78 -7.80
N VAL A 127 10.26 16.47 -7.53
CA VAL A 127 10.08 15.92 -6.19
C VAL A 127 11.15 14.88 -5.87
N GLU A 128 11.68 14.97 -4.66
CA GLU A 128 12.59 13.98 -4.09
C GLU A 128 11.84 12.72 -3.61
N ALA A 129 12.56 11.64 -3.32
CA ALA A 129 11.98 10.36 -2.90
C ALA A 129 11.05 10.52 -1.68
N HIS A 130 11.54 11.18 -0.62
CA HIS A 130 10.78 11.35 0.61
C HIS A 130 9.53 12.23 0.40
N GLN A 131 9.63 13.22 -0.51
CA GLN A 131 8.51 14.07 -0.89
C GLN A 131 7.46 13.29 -1.68
N ARG A 132 7.87 12.37 -2.56
CA ARG A 132 6.95 11.47 -3.29
C ARG A 132 6.15 10.63 -2.31
N HIS A 133 6.82 10.03 -1.33
CA HIS A 133 6.16 9.25 -0.28
C HIS A 133 5.15 10.11 0.50
N ALA A 134 5.56 11.28 1.00
CA ALA A 134 4.67 12.19 1.74
C ALA A 134 3.44 12.63 0.91
N LEU A 135 3.64 12.99 -0.36
CA LEU A 135 2.56 13.36 -1.28
C LEU A 135 1.62 12.18 -1.58
N THR A 136 2.15 10.95 -1.61
CA THR A 136 1.35 9.74 -1.78
C THR A 136 0.38 9.57 -0.61
N LEU A 137 0.88 9.68 0.63
CA LEU A 137 0.04 9.59 1.83
C LEU A 137 -0.99 10.71 1.90
N LEU A 138 -0.60 11.95 1.60
CA LEU A 138 -1.52 13.10 1.56
C LEU A 138 -2.63 12.88 0.54
N ARG A 139 -2.30 12.34 -0.64
CA ARG A 139 -3.29 12.07 -1.68
C ARG A 139 -4.26 10.94 -1.29
N MET A 140 -3.77 9.89 -0.62
CA MET A 140 -4.64 8.87 -0.05
C MET A 140 -5.56 9.49 1.01
N GLN A 141 -5.01 10.30 1.91
CA GLN A 141 -5.79 11.00 2.93
C GLN A 141 -6.87 11.91 2.32
N ASP A 142 -6.52 12.75 1.34
CA ASP A 142 -7.47 13.64 0.68
C ASP A 142 -8.61 12.85 0.03
N LEU A 143 -8.30 11.75 -0.66
CA LEU A 143 -9.31 10.85 -1.23
C LEU A 143 -10.25 10.29 -0.15
N LEU A 144 -9.71 9.86 0.99
CA LEU A 144 -10.49 9.24 2.06
C LEU A 144 -11.29 10.25 2.89
N GLN A 145 -10.83 11.50 2.99
CA GLN A 145 -11.50 12.55 3.76
C GLN A 145 -12.51 13.35 2.93
N GLN A 146 -12.17 13.63 1.66
CA GLN A 146 -12.92 14.55 0.80
C GLN A 146 -13.61 13.84 -0.36
N GLY A 147 -13.12 12.66 -0.78
CA GLY A 147 -13.61 11.94 -1.94
C GLY A 147 -13.19 12.54 -3.28
N LEU A 148 -13.82 12.07 -4.35
CA LEU A 148 -13.55 12.51 -5.74
C LEU A 148 -14.66 13.40 -6.29
N TYR A 149 -15.86 13.28 -5.75
CA TYR A 149 -17.06 13.90 -6.27
C TYR A 149 -17.64 14.96 -5.33
N GLN A 150 -18.39 15.89 -5.91
CA GLN A 150 -19.11 16.87 -5.12
C GLN A 150 -20.14 16.17 -4.23
N GLY A 151 -20.07 16.44 -2.93
CA GLY A 151 -20.93 15.83 -1.93
C GLY A 151 -20.35 14.60 -1.25
N ASP A 152 -19.19 14.11 -1.69
CA ASP A 152 -18.45 13.09 -0.94
C ASP A 152 -18.05 13.65 0.44
N GLY A 153 -18.10 12.79 1.45
CA GLY A 153 -17.65 13.10 2.82
C GLY A 153 -16.49 12.19 3.23
N PRO A 154 -16.08 12.21 4.50
CA PRO A 154 -15.04 11.30 4.99
C PRO A 154 -15.55 9.86 5.04
N VAL A 155 -14.68 8.92 4.68
CA VAL A 155 -14.90 7.47 4.81
C VAL A 155 -15.13 7.07 6.27
N ARG A 156 -16.08 6.16 6.50
CA ARG A 156 -16.46 5.68 7.85
C ARG A 156 -16.39 4.16 8.02
N SER A 157 -16.26 3.41 6.94
CA SER A 157 -16.20 1.95 6.96
C SER A 157 -15.06 1.42 6.09
N ALA A 158 -14.63 0.19 6.37
CA ALA A 158 -13.64 -0.51 5.56
C ALA A 158 -14.13 -0.70 4.10
N GLU A 159 -15.42 -0.96 3.90
CA GLU A 159 -16.04 -1.10 2.58
C GLU A 159 -15.93 0.19 1.75
N GLU A 160 -16.32 1.33 2.33
CA GLU A 160 -16.21 2.63 1.67
C GLU A 160 -14.74 2.98 1.32
N LEU A 161 -13.79 2.58 2.18
CA LEU A 161 -12.37 2.76 1.90
C LEU A 161 -11.95 1.97 0.66
N CYS A 162 -12.32 0.69 0.60
CA CYS A 162 -12.03 -0.18 -0.53
C CYS A 162 -12.58 0.40 -1.84
N ASP A 163 -13.86 0.77 -1.82
CA ASP A 163 -14.55 1.29 -3.00
C ASP A 163 -13.86 2.54 -3.53
N ARG A 164 -13.53 3.51 -2.66
CA ARG A 164 -12.88 4.76 -3.10
C ARG A 164 -11.50 4.52 -3.67
N MET A 165 -10.68 3.69 -3.02
CA MET A 165 -9.31 3.47 -3.48
C MET A 165 -9.27 2.71 -4.81
N VAL A 166 -10.13 1.71 -4.98
CA VAL A 166 -10.24 0.95 -6.24
C VAL A 166 -10.83 1.81 -7.35
N ASP A 167 -11.88 2.58 -7.06
CA ASP A 167 -12.51 3.50 -8.02
C ASP A 167 -11.53 4.59 -8.50
N PHE A 168 -10.73 5.14 -7.59
CA PHE A 168 -9.67 6.07 -7.93
C PHE A 168 -8.62 5.45 -8.88
N ALA A 169 -8.06 4.28 -8.54
CA ALA A 169 -7.07 3.61 -9.39
C ALA A 169 -7.64 3.23 -10.76
N THR A 170 -8.91 2.80 -10.78
CA THR A 170 -9.67 2.49 -12.00
C THR A 170 -9.79 3.73 -12.88
N LYS A 171 -10.19 4.88 -12.34
CA LYS A 171 -10.33 6.12 -13.11
C LYS A 171 -9.01 6.66 -13.61
N LEU A 172 -7.98 6.67 -12.76
CA LEU A 172 -6.65 7.17 -13.12
C LEU A 172 -6.08 6.40 -14.32
N THR A 173 -6.31 5.09 -14.36
CA THR A 173 -5.82 4.20 -15.42
C THR A 173 -6.74 4.09 -16.64
N ALA A 174 -7.91 4.74 -16.65
CA ALA A 174 -8.91 4.59 -17.70
C ALA A 174 -8.37 4.94 -19.10
N ALA A 175 -7.54 5.98 -19.22
CA ALA A 175 -6.92 6.35 -20.49
C ALA A 175 -5.92 5.29 -20.99
N LYS A 176 -5.14 4.69 -20.09
CA LYS A 176 -4.22 3.59 -20.42
C LYS A 176 -4.97 2.37 -20.92
N ARG A 177 -6.07 2.00 -20.24
CA ARG A 177 -6.92 0.87 -20.62
C ARG A 177 -7.53 1.08 -22.00
N ARG A 178 -8.12 2.25 -22.27
CA ARG A 178 -8.64 2.59 -23.61
C ARG A 178 -7.61 2.48 -24.73
N ILE A 179 -6.36 2.89 -24.48
CA ILE A 179 -5.28 2.74 -25.46
C ILE A 179 -4.94 1.26 -25.67
N LEU A 180 -4.85 0.46 -24.60
CA LEU A 180 -4.49 -0.96 -24.68
C LEU A 180 -5.61 -1.88 -25.12
N GLU A 181 -6.86 -1.46 -25.00
CA GLU A 181 -8.07 -2.19 -25.40
C GLU A 181 -8.52 -1.82 -26.83
N ASP A 182 -7.79 -0.91 -27.50
CA ASP A 182 -8.06 -0.51 -28.87
C ASP A 182 -8.02 -1.74 -29.82
N PRO A 183 -9.15 -2.11 -30.46
CA PRO A 183 -9.21 -3.27 -31.34
C PRO A 183 -8.21 -3.21 -32.50
N ASP A 184 -7.84 -2.02 -32.96
CA ASP A 184 -6.89 -1.84 -34.07
C ASP A 184 -5.50 -2.38 -33.72
N LEU A 185 -5.15 -2.45 -32.42
CA LEU A 185 -3.90 -3.04 -31.93
C LEU A 185 -3.85 -4.57 -32.05
N TYR A 186 -5.01 -5.23 -32.15
CA TYR A 186 -5.11 -6.70 -32.16
C TYR A 186 -5.75 -7.29 -33.41
N SER A 187 -6.07 -6.46 -34.41
CA SER A 187 -6.70 -6.92 -35.66
C SER A 187 -6.01 -8.16 -36.27
N ASP A 188 -6.84 -9.18 -36.53
CA ASP A 188 -6.49 -10.60 -36.77
C ASP A 188 -5.60 -10.91 -38.00
N GLY A 189 -5.24 -9.89 -38.79
CA GLY A 189 -4.45 -10.09 -40.01
C GLY A 189 -2.93 -10.03 -39.83
N SER A 190 -2.42 -9.62 -38.67
CA SER A 190 -1.00 -9.27 -38.50
C SER A 190 -0.29 -10.15 -37.48
N GLN A 191 -0.12 -11.45 -37.77
CA GLN A 191 0.77 -12.27 -36.96
C GLN A 191 2.24 -11.87 -37.17
N GLY A 192 3.05 -11.94 -36.11
CA GLY A 192 4.49 -11.71 -36.18
C GLY A 192 4.93 -10.25 -35.98
N GLU A 193 5.87 -9.80 -36.81
CA GLU A 193 6.62 -8.55 -36.60
C GLU A 193 5.75 -7.28 -36.70
N GLU A 194 4.66 -7.32 -37.47
CA GLU A 194 3.73 -6.20 -37.64
C GLU A 194 2.90 -5.92 -36.39
N ALA A 195 2.33 -6.94 -35.73
CA ALA A 195 1.66 -6.76 -34.44
C ALA A 195 2.63 -6.22 -33.38
N ARG A 196 3.89 -6.69 -33.37
CA ARG A 196 4.93 -6.17 -32.47
C ARG A 196 5.24 -4.70 -32.75
N LYS A 197 5.36 -4.30 -34.02
CA LYS A 197 5.55 -2.89 -34.43
C LYS A 197 4.34 -2.04 -34.06
N ARG A 198 3.11 -2.54 -34.19
CA ARG A 198 1.88 -1.84 -33.78
C ARG A 198 1.82 -1.62 -32.27
N ARG A 199 2.08 -2.65 -31.47
CA ARG A 199 2.17 -2.53 -30.00
C ARG A 199 3.29 -1.57 -29.57
N HIS A 200 4.42 -1.58 -30.27
CA HIS A 200 5.50 -0.63 -30.02
C HIS A 200 5.09 0.83 -30.28
N ARG A 201 4.17 1.10 -31.22
CA ARG A 201 3.63 2.46 -31.45
C ARG A 201 2.71 2.94 -30.33
N ALA A 202 2.09 2.03 -29.58
CA ALA A 202 1.28 2.39 -28.41
C ALA A 202 2.14 2.79 -27.20
N GLY A 203 3.37 2.25 -27.09
CA GLY A 203 4.29 2.52 -25.97
C GLY A 203 4.49 4.01 -25.64
N PRO A 204 4.83 4.88 -26.63
CA PRO A 204 4.96 6.31 -26.40
C PRO A 204 3.67 6.96 -25.87
N ARG A 205 2.50 6.56 -26.39
CA ARG A 205 1.20 7.08 -25.91
C ARG A 205 0.94 6.64 -24.48
N LEU A 206 1.23 5.38 -24.14
CA LEU A 206 1.09 4.83 -22.80
C LEU A 206 2.02 5.50 -21.77
N ALA A 207 3.20 5.95 -22.20
CA ALA A 207 4.14 6.66 -21.33
C ALA A 207 3.65 8.08 -20.97
N MET A 208 2.79 8.68 -21.80
CA MET A 208 2.27 10.04 -21.60
C MET A 208 1.05 10.10 -20.70
N VAL A 209 0.29 9.02 -20.59
CA VAL A 209 -0.92 8.95 -19.75
C VAL A 209 -0.60 8.52 -18.32
N PRO A 210 -1.35 9.00 -17.31
CA PRO A 210 -1.12 8.68 -15.91
C PRO A 210 -1.56 7.26 -15.54
N GLY A 211 -1.13 6.83 -14.35
CA GLY A 211 -1.50 5.58 -13.70
C GLY A 211 -0.53 4.42 -13.99
N LYS A 212 -0.54 3.40 -13.12
CA LYS A 212 0.12 2.11 -13.32
C LYS A 212 -0.95 1.06 -13.56
N LEU A 213 -0.75 0.23 -14.58
CA LEU A 213 -1.62 -0.92 -14.85
C LEU A 213 -0.93 -2.17 -14.33
N ASP A 214 -1.41 -2.64 -13.19
CA ASP A 214 -0.96 -3.86 -12.54
C ASP A 214 -2.15 -4.59 -11.90
N HIS A 215 -1.90 -5.76 -11.33
CA HIS A 215 -2.89 -6.47 -10.52
C HIS A 215 -3.22 -5.66 -9.26
N ALA A 216 -4.43 -5.10 -9.24
CA ALA A 216 -4.92 -4.25 -8.17
C ALA A 216 -5.73 -5.07 -7.17
N SER A 217 -5.27 -5.09 -5.92
CA SER A 217 -5.96 -5.73 -4.79
C SER A 217 -5.83 -4.86 -3.55
N LEU A 218 -6.88 -4.85 -2.74
CA LEU A 218 -6.94 -4.11 -1.49
C LEU A 218 -7.83 -4.86 -0.51
N VAL A 219 -7.41 -4.91 0.75
CA VAL A 219 -8.22 -5.42 1.86
C VAL A 219 -8.20 -4.39 2.99
N ALA A 220 -9.35 -4.16 3.61
CA ALA A 220 -9.49 -3.24 4.72
C ALA A 220 -10.24 -3.89 5.89
N TYR A 221 -9.86 -3.52 7.11
CA TYR A 221 -10.38 -4.03 8.36
C TYR A 221 -10.58 -2.88 9.35
N GLN A 222 -11.78 -2.77 9.89
CA GLN A 222 -12.09 -1.77 10.91
C GLN A 222 -11.76 -2.31 12.31
N ILE A 223 -10.79 -1.67 12.96
CA ILE A 223 -10.28 -2.07 14.26
C ILE A 223 -11.34 -1.82 15.34
N GLY A 224 -11.56 -2.80 16.21
CA GLY A 224 -12.57 -2.71 17.27
C GLY A 224 -14.01 -2.56 16.75
N GLY A 225 -14.27 -2.87 15.48
CA GLY A 225 -15.61 -2.85 14.90
C GLY A 225 -16.56 -3.76 15.68
N SER A 226 -17.76 -3.27 16.00
CA SER A 226 -18.73 -4.01 16.80
C SER A 226 -19.01 -5.38 16.18
N SER A 227 -18.71 -6.44 16.92
CA SER A 227 -19.20 -7.79 16.65
C SER A 227 -20.73 -7.81 16.77
N LYS A 228 -21.44 -7.37 15.73
CA LYS A 228 -22.83 -7.79 15.55
C LYS A 228 -22.81 -9.26 15.11
N GLY A 229 -22.71 -10.14 16.11
CA GLY A 229 -23.13 -11.54 16.05
C GLY A 229 -22.14 -12.52 15.43
N HIS A 230 -21.19 -13.03 16.23
CA HIS A 230 -20.92 -14.47 16.27
C HIS A 230 -20.23 -14.89 17.57
N ASP A 231 -20.84 -14.59 18.71
CA ASP A 231 -20.55 -15.35 19.94
C ASP A 231 -21.41 -16.62 19.92
N SER A 232 -20.79 -17.75 19.61
CA SER A 232 -21.07 -19.06 20.22
C SER A 232 -20.15 -20.13 19.61
N TYR A 233 -18.89 -20.14 20.02
CA TYR A 233 -18.20 -21.42 20.22
C TYR A 233 -18.27 -21.72 21.73
N ASP A 234 -19.33 -22.41 22.12
CA ASP A 234 -19.48 -22.99 23.45
C ASP A 234 -18.56 -24.22 23.54
N GLY A 235 -17.29 -23.97 23.83
CA GLY A 235 -16.29 -24.98 24.11
C GLY A 235 -16.43 -25.46 25.56
N HIS A 236 -17.49 -26.20 25.84
CA HIS A 236 -17.59 -26.93 27.10
C HIS A 236 -16.44 -27.95 27.21
N ASP A 237 -15.83 -27.94 28.40
CA ASP A 237 -14.98 -28.98 29.00
C ASP A 237 -13.48 -28.94 28.73
N ARG A 238 -12.74 -28.26 29.63
CA ARG A 238 -11.56 -28.85 30.31
C ARG A 238 -11.45 -28.38 31.76
N THR A 239 -12.02 -29.20 32.64
CA THR A 239 -11.59 -29.49 34.02
C THR A 239 -10.35 -28.75 34.58
N ASN A 240 -10.61 -27.88 35.56
CA ASN A 240 -10.03 -27.86 36.91
C ASN A 240 -8.50 -28.12 37.06
N ARG A 241 -7.71 -27.05 37.17
CA ARG A 241 -6.47 -27.04 37.97
C ARG A 241 -6.31 -25.73 38.72
N ASN A 242 -6.54 -25.79 40.03
CA ASN A 242 -6.07 -24.83 41.02
C ASN A 242 -4.53 -24.66 40.91
N VAL A 243 -4.07 -23.43 40.73
CA VAL A 243 -2.69 -23.00 41.06
C VAL A 243 -2.76 -21.59 41.65
N PRO A 244 -2.11 -21.28 42.80
CA PRO A 244 -2.21 -19.98 43.44
C PRO A 244 -1.44 -18.90 42.67
N ALA A 245 -1.93 -17.66 42.76
CA ALA A 245 -1.34 -16.47 42.17
C ALA A 245 -0.01 -16.08 42.86
N GLU A 246 1.06 -16.00 42.08
CA GLU A 246 2.18 -15.10 42.35
C GLU A 246 2.28 -14.12 41.17
N GLU A 247 2.08 -12.83 41.45
CA GLU A 247 2.26 -11.74 40.50
C GLU A 247 3.76 -11.46 40.32
N PRO A 248 4.31 -11.47 39.09
CA PRO A 248 5.53 -10.75 38.82
C PRO A 248 5.19 -9.31 38.42
N SER A 249 5.69 -8.37 39.22
CA SER A 249 5.71 -6.93 38.93
C SER A 249 6.29 -6.66 37.55
N CYS A 250 5.51 -6.03 36.68
CA CYS A 250 5.96 -5.55 35.38
C CYS A 250 6.89 -4.34 35.58
N PRO A 251 8.13 -4.33 35.06
CA PRO A 251 8.97 -3.13 35.12
C PRO A 251 8.49 -2.12 34.08
N ASP A 252 7.97 -0.99 34.57
CA ASP A 252 7.73 0.23 33.80
C ASP A 252 9.08 0.79 33.29
N ASN A 253 9.36 0.59 32.00
CA ASN A 253 10.00 1.55 31.08
C ASN A 253 10.67 0.80 29.92
N TYR A 254 10.06 0.87 28.73
CA TYR A 254 10.80 0.78 27.48
C TYR A 254 10.88 2.19 26.88
N PRO A 255 12.05 2.86 26.90
CA PRO A 255 12.25 4.06 26.11
C PRO A 255 12.28 3.67 24.63
N PHE A 256 11.27 4.10 23.88
CA PHE A 256 11.18 3.96 22.43
C PHE A 256 12.14 4.94 21.74
N GLU A 257 13.43 4.64 21.75
CA GLU A 257 14.41 5.23 20.84
C GLU A 257 15.44 4.17 20.44
N THR A 258 15.03 3.15 19.68
CA THR A 258 15.90 2.55 18.67
C THR A 258 15.07 1.72 17.70
N THR A 259 14.73 2.31 16.56
CA THR A 259 14.52 1.54 15.33
C THR A 259 15.90 1.11 14.85
N ILE A 260 16.14 -0.20 14.76
CA ILE A 260 17.19 -0.79 13.94
C ILE A 260 16.49 -1.69 12.93
#